data_AF-W0S917-F1
#
_entry.id   AF-W0S917-F1
#
_cell.length_a   1.000
_cell.length_b   1.000
_cell.length_c   1.000
_cell.angle_alpha   90.00
_cell.angle_beta   90.00
_cell.angle_gamma   90.00
#
_symmetry.space_group_name_H-M   'P 1'
#
loop_
_entity.id
_entity.type
_entity.pdbx_description
1 polymer ?
#
loop_
_entity_poly.entity_id
_entity_poly.type
_entity_poly.pdbx_seq_one_letter_code
_entity_poly.pdbx_strand_id
1 'polypeptide(L)'
;MDNCMTSQKNNGVPSQESDTIDVARLFGELIDHRKLITALTAGFTVLALLYALMATPIYQANALIQVEQKQGNALINSLSQMLPDSQPQSAPEIALIQSRMILGKTVDDLNLQAQVEPIYFPIFGSAISRLFGNFRPKIEVKNIYISSSEHDPEITLSVKDDYSYQVKWGDAVYNGRTGEILEGNGISLVISSIKAEPGSEFKIKYLSRLNAIANLQDSLNVVDLGKDTGILNLTLSGDDPDKIALILENISQNYLSQNVARQAAQDAKSLDFLNQQLPKVRNELDIAEDKLNLYRRQKDSVDLSMEAKSVLEQIVNVDNQLNELTFREAEISQLYTKEHPTYKSLMEKRKILQDEKTKLSKKVSSMPSTQQEVLRLSRDVESGRAVYLQLLNKQQELNIAKSSAIGNVRIIDNAVTELKPIKPKKTLIVLIGIVLGSFISIALVLLKVLLRRGIESPEQLEEIGINVYANIPVSETQSKQIVRNKDFNKESKTLLATENPADLAM
;
A
#
# COMPACT_ATOMS: atom_id res chain seq x y z
N MET A 1 -66.48 56.42 -51.27
CA MET A 1 -66.79 55.96 -49.91
C MET A 1 -65.46 55.68 -49.23
N ASP A 2 -65.05 56.67 -48.43
CA ASP A 2 -64.36 56.61 -47.15
C ASP A 2 -63.02 55.86 -46.96
N ASN A 3 -62.11 56.65 -46.39
CA ASN A 3 -61.04 56.34 -45.43
C ASN A 3 -59.73 55.74 -45.99
N CYS A 4 -58.58 56.45 -45.95
CA CYS A 4 -57.89 57.02 -44.79
C CYS A 4 -57.55 55.96 -43.75
N MET A 5 -56.28 55.57 -43.63
CA MET A 5 -55.56 55.59 -42.34
C MET A 5 -54.08 55.26 -42.50
N THR A 6 -53.30 56.19 -41.95
CA THR A 6 -51.92 56.12 -41.47
C THR A 6 -51.62 54.91 -40.58
N SER A 7 -50.38 54.41 -40.61
CA SER A 7 -49.68 53.91 -39.41
C SER A 7 -48.17 53.88 -39.69
N GLN A 8 -47.47 54.95 -39.29
CA GLN A 8 -46.60 55.03 -38.12
C GLN A 8 -45.26 54.27 -38.24
N LYS A 9 -44.20 55.09 -38.29
CA LYS A 9 -42.86 54.87 -37.74
C LYS A 9 -42.82 53.76 -36.69
N ASN A 10 -41.86 52.84 -36.87
CA ASN A 10 -41.20 52.26 -35.72
C ASN A 10 -39.70 52.60 -35.81
N ASN A 11 -39.27 53.48 -34.90
CA ASN A 11 -37.87 53.72 -34.61
C ASN A 11 -37.31 52.41 -34.02
N GLY A 12 -36.53 51.68 -34.81
CA GLY A 12 -35.60 50.71 -34.27
C GLY A 12 -34.51 51.48 -33.53
N VAL A 13 -34.59 51.47 -32.20
CA VAL A 13 -33.50 51.82 -31.28
C VAL A 13 -32.22 51.13 -31.76
N PRO A 14 -31.05 51.80 -31.80
CA PRO A 14 -29.81 51.10 -32.07
C PRO A 14 -29.61 50.11 -30.92
N SER A 15 -29.69 48.82 -31.24
CA SER A 15 -29.21 47.78 -30.35
C SER A 15 -27.76 48.12 -30.04
N GLN A 16 -27.51 48.52 -28.79
CA GLN A 16 -26.20 48.30 -28.19
C GLN A 16 -25.94 46.80 -28.34
N GLU A 17 -25.15 46.42 -29.35
CA GLU A 17 -24.50 45.12 -29.35
C GLU A 17 -23.52 45.15 -28.17
N SER A 18 -24.04 44.68 -27.05
CA SER A 18 -23.34 44.48 -25.82
C SER A 18 -22.25 43.44 -26.03
N ASP A 19 -21.06 43.86 -26.45
CA ASP A 19 -19.78 43.17 -26.23
C ASP A 19 -19.90 41.63 -26.32
N THR A 20 -20.63 41.13 -27.34
CA THR A 20 -20.86 39.71 -27.50
C THR A 20 -19.60 39.21 -28.16
N ILE A 21 -18.74 38.56 -27.37
CA ILE A 21 -17.55 37.87 -27.86
C ILE A 21 -17.95 37.10 -29.13
N ASP A 22 -17.47 37.57 -30.29
CA ASP A 22 -17.78 36.96 -31.58
C ASP A 22 -17.14 35.57 -31.64
N VAL A 23 -17.88 34.57 -31.18
CA VAL A 23 -17.43 33.18 -31.14
C VAL A 23 -17.05 32.71 -32.54
N ALA A 24 -17.76 33.17 -33.57
CA ALA A 24 -17.47 32.87 -34.98
C ALA A 24 -16.12 33.43 -35.43
N ARG A 25 -15.74 34.65 -35.01
CA ARG A 25 -14.45 35.28 -35.32
C ARG A 25 -13.29 34.54 -34.65
N LEU A 26 -13.46 34.16 -33.37
CA LEU A 26 -12.47 33.36 -32.64
C LEU A 26 -12.26 31.99 -33.31
N PHE A 27 -13.33 31.35 -33.79
CA PHE A 27 -13.23 30.09 -34.53
C PHE A 27 -12.51 30.24 -35.88
N GLY A 28 -12.77 31.32 -36.62
CA GLY A 28 -12.06 31.62 -37.87
C GLY A 28 -10.55 31.76 -37.66
N GLU A 29 -10.16 32.49 -36.63
CA GLU A 29 -8.75 32.73 -36.30
C GLU A 29 -8.01 31.44 -35.89
N LEU A 30 -8.69 30.51 -35.21
CA LEU A 30 -8.14 29.18 -34.90
C LEU A 30 -7.90 28.34 -36.16
N ILE A 31 -8.78 28.46 -37.17
CA ILE A 31 -8.64 27.75 -38.45
C ILE A 31 -7.48 28.33 -39.25
N ASP A 32 -7.31 29.65 -39.28
CA ASP A 32 -6.20 30.32 -39.97
C ASP A 32 -4.85 29.92 -39.37
N HIS A 33 -4.81 29.72 -38.05
CA HIS A 33 -3.62 29.25 -37.34
C HIS A 33 -3.55 27.73 -37.15
N ARG A 34 -4.35 26.91 -37.85
CA ARG A 34 -4.37 25.43 -37.71
C ARG A 34 -3.01 24.77 -37.88
N LYS A 35 -2.14 25.28 -38.75
CA LYS A 35 -0.79 24.75 -38.97
C LYS A 35 0.12 24.98 -37.74
N LEU A 36 -0.04 26.12 -37.07
CA LEU A 36 0.69 26.43 -35.84
C LEU A 36 0.16 25.57 -34.69
N ILE A 37 -1.16 25.46 -34.55
CA ILE A 37 -1.80 24.63 -33.52
C ILE A 37 -1.38 23.17 -33.66
N THR A 38 -1.44 22.61 -34.86
CA THR A 38 -1.04 21.23 -35.13
C THR A 38 0.46 21.01 -34.93
N ALA A 39 1.32 21.93 -35.37
CA ALA A 39 2.77 21.82 -35.16
C ALA A 39 3.15 21.86 -33.67
N LEU A 40 2.55 22.77 -32.90
CA LEU A 40 2.85 22.90 -31.48
C LEU A 40 2.29 21.73 -30.67
N THR A 41 1.06 21.30 -30.96
CA THR A 41 0.47 20.08 -30.37
C THR A 41 1.34 18.87 -30.70
N ALA A 42 1.81 18.73 -31.95
CA ALA A 42 2.72 17.65 -32.34
C ALA A 42 4.07 17.72 -31.60
N GLY A 43 4.60 18.91 -31.33
CA GLY A 43 5.80 19.09 -30.51
C GLY A 43 5.60 18.58 -29.08
N PHE A 44 4.48 18.94 -28.43
CA PHE A 44 4.14 18.47 -27.09
C PHE A 44 3.91 16.96 -27.03
N THR A 45 3.31 16.35 -28.06
CA THR A 45 3.12 14.90 -28.11
C THR A 45 4.43 14.16 -28.31
N VAL A 46 5.35 14.66 -29.14
CA VAL A 46 6.70 14.10 -29.28
C VAL A 46 7.45 14.19 -27.96
N LEU A 47 7.38 15.31 -27.24
CA LEU A 47 7.98 15.45 -25.92
C LEU A 47 7.38 14.47 -24.90
N ALA A 48 6.05 14.32 -24.88
CA ALA A 48 5.37 13.38 -24.00
C ALA A 48 5.73 11.91 -24.32
N LEU A 49 5.86 11.57 -25.60
CA LEU A 49 6.30 10.25 -26.05
C LEU A 49 7.75 9.98 -25.65
N LEU A 50 8.64 10.95 -25.86
CA LEU A 50 10.05 10.88 -25.48
C LEU A 50 10.18 10.69 -23.96
N TYR A 51 9.43 11.46 -23.17
CA TYR A 51 9.35 11.27 -21.72
C TYR A 51 8.83 9.87 -21.34
N ALA A 52 7.75 9.41 -21.96
CA ALA A 52 7.16 8.09 -21.66
C ALA A 52 8.10 6.91 -22.01
N LEU A 53 9.02 7.10 -22.95
CA LEU A 53 10.05 6.12 -23.31
C LEU A 53 11.29 6.21 -22.40
N MET A 54 11.63 7.41 -21.91
CA MET A 54 12.81 7.63 -21.06
C MET A 54 12.55 7.50 -19.57
N ALA A 55 11.30 7.64 -19.11
CA ALA A 55 10.93 7.50 -17.71
C ALA A 55 11.23 6.07 -17.20
N THR A 56 11.70 5.98 -15.96
CA THR A 56 12.06 4.71 -15.32
C THR A 56 10.82 3.82 -15.15
N PRO A 57 10.82 2.59 -15.69
CA PRO A 57 9.72 1.66 -15.47
C PRO A 57 9.70 1.22 -14.01
N ILE A 58 8.53 1.23 -13.40
CA ILE A 58 8.29 0.71 -12.05
C ILE A 58 7.48 -0.58 -12.20
N TYR A 59 8.03 -1.65 -11.66
CA TYR A 59 7.45 -2.99 -11.57
C TYR A 59 6.79 -3.18 -10.20
N GLN A 60 5.97 -4.21 -10.09
CA GLN A 60 5.29 -4.60 -8.86
C GLN A 60 5.55 -6.08 -8.59
N ALA A 61 5.89 -6.43 -7.37
CA ALA A 61 5.87 -7.79 -6.85
C ALA A 61 4.62 -8.00 -5.99
N ASN A 62 4.06 -9.20 -6.02
CA ASN A 62 2.92 -9.59 -5.21
C ASN A 62 3.17 -10.93 -4.49
N ALA A 63 2.65 -11.06 -3.27
CA ALA A 63 2.67 -12.27 -2.46
C ALA A 63 1.35 -12.40 -1.69
N LEU A 64 0.87 -13.62 -1.48
CA LEU A 64 -0.36 -13.89 -0.74
C LEU A 64 -0.06 -14.65 0.55
N ILE A 65 -0.56 -14.11 1.67
CA ILE A 65 -0.43 -14.69 3.00
C ILE A 65 -1.81 -14.91 3.59
N GLN A 66 -2.11 -16.13 4.01
CA GLN A 66 -3.33 -16.45 4.75
C GLN A 66 -3.06 -16.40 6.25
N VAL A 67 -3.94 -15.72 6.98
CA VAL A 67 -4.02 -15.71 8.44
C VAL A 67 -5.23 -16.55 8.86
N GLU A 68 -4.98 -17.67 9.51
CA GLU A 68 -6.02 -18.55 10.02
C GLU A 68 -6.65 -17.97 11.30
N GLN A 69 -7.99 -17.96 11.33
CA GLN A 69 -8.75 -17.56 12.51
C GLN A 69 -8.90 -18.76 13.47
N LYS A 70 -8.60 -18.54 14.76
CA LYS A 70 -8.86 -19.55 15.80
C LYS A 70 -10.38 -19.70 15.98
N GLN A 71 -10.91 -20.92 15.78
CA GLN A 71 -12.35 -21.23 15.81
C GLN A 71 -13.08 -20.81 17.10
N GLY A 72 -12.37 -20.59 18.21
CA GLY A 72 -12.94 -20.18 19.50
C GLY A 72 -13.63 -18.81 19.51
N ASN A 73 -13.34 -17.92 18.54
CA ASN A 73 -13.87 -16.55 18.50
C ASN A 73 -15.00 -16.32 17.47
N ALA A 74 -15.40 -17.33 16.70
CA ALA A 74 -16.32 -17.17 15.57
C ALA A 74 -17.67 -16.52 15.93
N LEU A 75 -18.25 -16.85 17.09
CA LEU A 75 -19.54 -16.30 17.55
C LEU A 75 -19.48 -14.81 17.91
N ILE A 76 -18.34 -14.35 18.45
CA ILE A 76 -18.13 -12.94 18.82
C ILE A 76 -17.83 -12.13 17.56
N ASN A 77 -17.06 -12.72 16.63
CA ASN A 77 -16.71 -12.10 15.37
C ASN A 77 -17.96 -11.78 14.52
N SER A 78 -18.95 -12.69 14.49
CA SER A 78 -20.23 -12.45 13.81
C SER A 78 -21.03 -11.28 14.39
N LEU A 79 -20.88 -10.99 15.69
CA LEU A 79 -21.60 -9.89 16.35
C LEU A 79 -20.89 -8.55 16.11
N SER A 80 -19.56 -8.54 16.08
CA SER A 80 -18.77 -7.34 15.73
C SER A 80 -18.97 -6.89 14.29
N GLN A 81 -19.24 -7.82 13.36
CA GLN A 81 -19.50 -7.53 11.94
C GLN A 81 -20.84 -6.81 11.68
N MET A 82 -21.75 -6.78 12.67
CA MET A 82 -23.02 -6.03 12.56
C MET A 82 -22.86 -4.53 12.87
N LEU A 83 -21.69 -4.08 13.34
CA LEU A 83 -21.41 -2.67 13.58
C LEU A 83 -20.90 -1.96 12.30
N PRO A 84 -21.42 -0.75 11.98
CA PRO A 84 -21.06 -0.01 10.76
C PRO A 84 -19.57 0.32 10.58
N ASP A 85 -18.79 0.40 11.68
CA ASP A 85 -17.38 0.82 11.69
C ASP A 85 -16.42 -0.29 12.16
N SER A 86 -16.76 -1.56 11.93
CA SER A 86 -15.86 -2.67 12.30
C SER A 86 -14.58 -2.65 11.45
N GLN A 87 -13.42 -2.57 12.10
CA GLN A 87 -12.13 -2.75 11.44
C GLN A 87 -11.97 -4.20 10.98
N PRO A 88 -11.29 -4.45 9.84
CA PRO A 88 -11.02 -5.81 9.38
C PRO A 88 -10.30 -6.62 10.47
N GLN A 89 -10.66 -7.89 10.62
CA GLN A 89 -10.02 -8.79 11.61
C GLN A 89 -8.50 -8.91 11.38
N SER A 90 -8.06 -8.69 10.14
CA SER A 90 -6.65 -8.75 9.74
C SER A 90 -5.87 -7.47 10.03
N ALA A 91 -6.50 -6.39 10.51
CA ALA A 91 -5.85 -5.10 10.75
C ALA A 91 -4.63 -5.17 11.70
N PRO A 92 -4.65 -5.95 12.81
CA PRO A 92 -3.46 -6.12 13.64
C PRO A 92 -2.30 -6.77 12.89
N GLU A 93 -2.60 -7.74 12.01
CA GLU A 93 -1.57 -8.45 11.25
C GLU A 93 -0.99 -7.58 10.13
N ILE A 94 -1.81 -6.75 9.48
CA ILE A 94 -1.34 -5.71 8.54
C ILE A 94 -0.33 -4.77 9.22
N ALA A 95 -0.68 -4.26 10.41
CA ALA A 95 0.20 -3.37 11.17
C ALA A 95 1.50 -4.06 11.62
N LEU A 96 1.44 -5.36 11.93
CA LEU A 96 2.63 -6.15 12.28
C LEU A 96 3.56 -6.35 11.08
N ILE A 97 3.04 -6.65 9.89
CA ILE A 97 3.83 -6.78 8.66
C ILE A 97 4.54 -5.45 8.34
N GLN A 98 3.82 -4.33 8.47
CA GLN A 98 4.37 -2.98 8.25
C GLN A 98 5.26 -2.48 9.39
N SER A 99 5.41 -3.24 10.47
CA SER A 99 6.17 -2.80 11.63
C SER A 99 7.69 -2.79 11.37
N ARG A 100 8.39 -1.94 12.10
CA ARG A 100 9.87 -1.88 12.09
C ARG A 100 10.53 -3.18 12.52
N MET A 101 9.82 -4.07 13.21
CA MET A 101 10.33 -5.38 13.60
C MET A 101 10.52 -6.28 12.36
N ILE A 102 9.54 -6.33 11.46
CA ILE A 102 9.58 -7.15 10.24
C ILE A 102 10.39 -6.45 9.14
N LEU A 103 10.08 -5.18 8.87
CA LEU A 103 10.77 -4.43 7.81
C LEU A 103 12.23 -4.17 8.17
N GLY A 104 12.53 -3.88 9.44
CA GLY A 104 13.90 -3.68 9.91
C GLY A 104 14.74 -4.95 9.79
N LYS A 105 14.20 -6.11 10.14
CA LYS A 105 14.89 -7.39 9.93
C LYS A 105 15.18 -7.62 8.45
N THR A 106 14.25 -7.28 7.55
CA THR A 106 14.45 -7.39 6.10
C THR A 106 15.55 -6.45 5.59
N VAL A 107 15.61 -5.22 6.12
CA VAL A 107 16.69 -4.27 5.81
C VAL A 107 18.05 -4.85 6.22
N ASP A 108 18.12 -5.48 7.39
CA ASP A 108 19.35 -6.07 7.92
C ASP A 108 19.75 -7.33 7.11
N ASP A 109 18.80 -8.22 6.81
CA ASP A 109 19.04 -9.49 6.10
C ASP A 109 19.48 -9.28 4.63
N LEU A 110 18.94 -8.24 3.96
CA LEU A 110 19.24 -7.93 2.56
C LEU A 110 20.20 -6.74 2.38
N ASN A 111 20.75 -6.19 3.48
CA ASN A 111 21.65 -5.04 3.48
C ASN A 111 21.10 -3.84 2.66
N LEU A 112 19.82 -3.51 2.84
CA LEU A 112 19.13 -2.47 2.05
C LEU A 112 19.57 -1.04 2.39
N GLN A 113 20.52 -0.89 3.31
CA GLN A 113 21.19 0.38 3.60
C GLN A 113 22.13 0.81 2.48
N ALA A 114 22.54 -0.10 1.60
CA ALA A 114 23.33 0.21 0.41
C ALA A 114 22.42 0.49 -0.79
N GLN A 115 22.27 1.76 -1.20
CA GLN A 115 21.62 2.12 -2.46
C GLN A 115 22.67 2.35 -3.54
N VAL A 116 22.73 1.44 -4.52
CA VAL A 116 23.71 1.46 -5.60
C VAL A 116 23.03 1.92 -6.89
N GLU A 117 23.53 3.00 -7.48
CA GLU A 117 23.02 3.59 -8.72
C GLU A 117 24.17 3.79 -9.71
N PRO A 118 24.11 3.24 -10.94
CA PRO A 118 25.11 3.52 -11.95
C PRO A 118 25.05 4.98 -12.41
N ILE A 119 26.21 5.62 -12.55
CA ILE A 119 26.35 6.98 -13.06
C ILE A 119 26.44 6.91 -14.59
N TYR A 120 25.47 7.52 -15.26
CA TYR A 120 25.44 7.63 -16.72
C TYR A 120 25.88 9.03 -17.19
N PHE A 121 26.41 9.12 -18.41
CA PHE A 121 26.77 10.41 -19.04
C PHE A 121 25.55 11.35 -19.12
N PRO A 122 25.69 12.66 -18.78
CA PRO A 122 24.56 13.57 -18.67
C PRO A 122 23.81 13.72 -20.00
N ILE A 123 22.48 13.77 -19.90
CA ILE A 123 21.47 13.98 -20.96
C ILE A 123 20.97 12.71 -21.68
N PHE A 124 21.83 11.80 -22.16
CA PHE A 124 21.36 10.64 -22.97
C PHE A 124 21.80 9.25 -22.48
N GLY A 125 22.73 9.15 -21.52
CA GLY A 125 23.37 7.87 -21.19
C GLY A 125 22.41 6.79 -20.67
N SER A 126 21.48 7.16 -19.77
CA SER A 126 20.51 6.20 -19.21
C SER A 126 19.46 5.74 -20.22
N ALA A 127 19.15 6.55 -21.25
CA ALA A 127 18.21 6.21 -22.31
C ALA A 127 18.86 5.37 -23.41
N ILE A 128 20.10 5.69 -23.80
CA ILE A 128 20.89 4.95 -24.79
C ILE A 128 21.22 3.54 -24.26
N SER A 129 21.69 3.41 -23.01
CA SER A 129 21.96 2.09 -22.40
C SER A 129 20.72 1.17 -22.42
N ARG A 130 19.52 1.74 -22.20
CA ARG A 130 18.26 0.98 -22.25
C ARG A 130 17.78 0.63 -23.67
N LEU A 131 18.06 1.48 -24.65
CA LEU A 131 17.74 1.25 -26.07
C LEU A 131 18.67 0.22 -26.72
N PHE A 132 19.95 0.19 -26.33
CA PHE A 132 20.97 -0.74 -26.86
C PHE A 132 21.18 -2.01 -26.01
N GLY A 133 20.54 -2.09 -24.84
CA GLY A 133 19.73 -3.25 -24.47
C GLY A 133 20.39 -4.55 -23.97
N ASN A 134 21.69 -4.64 -23.70
CA ASN A 134 22.28 -5.92 -23.25
C ASN A 134 23.13 -5.90 -21.97
N PHE A 135 23.36 -4.74 -21.35
CA PHE A 135 24.20 -4.69 -20.16
C PHE A 135 23.69 -3.67 -19.14
N ARG A 136 23.06 -4.17 -18.07
CA ARG A 136 22.74 -3.36 -16.88
C ARG A 136 23.90 -3.53 -15.92
N PRO A 137 24.80 -2.54 -15.81
CA PRO A 137 25.94 -2.64 -14.91
C PRO A 137 25.40 -2.79 -13.48
N LYS A 138 25.78 -3.85 -12.77
CA LYS A 138 25.28 -4.19 -11.42
C LYS A 138 26.45 -4.49 -10.50
N ILE A 139 26.41 -3.93 -9.31
CA ILE A 139 27.34 -4.23 -8.22
C ILE A 139 26.53 -4.69 -7.02
N GLU A 140 27.03 -5.73 -6.36
CA GLU A 140 26.41 -6.30 -5.18
C GLU A 140 27.27 -5.96 -3.95
N VAL A 141 26.70 -5.17 -3.05
CA VAL A 141 27.37 -4.71 -1.82
C VAL A 141 26.93 -5.62 -0.67
N LYS A 142 27.87 -6.39 -0.12
CA LYS A 142 27.61 -7.29 1.01
C LYS A 142 27.46 -6.55 2.32
N ASN A 143 28.34 -5.58 2.54
CA ASN A 143 28.38 -4.80 3.76
C ASN A 143 28.89 -3.39 3.43
N ILE A 144 28.28 -2.38 4.04
CA ILE A 144 28.72 -1.00 3.95
C ILE A 144 28.48 -0.33 5.29
N TYR A 145 29.47 0.41 5.74
CA TYR A 145 29.38 1.29 6.89
C TYR A 145 30.18 2.54 6.58
N ILE A 146 29.57 3.70 6.76
CA ILE A 146 30.23 4.99 6.60
C ILE A 146 29.99 5.80 7.87
N SER A 147 31.06 6.07 8.60
CA SER A 147 31.06 6.98 9.74
C SER A 147 31.08 8.43 9.25
N SER A 148 29.90 8.99 8.97
CA SER A 148 29.72 10.40 8.59
C SER A 148 28.70 11.10 9.48
N SER A 149 28.86 12.41 9.68
CA SER A 149 27.87 13.28 10.31
C SER A 149 26.79 13.77 9.31
N GLU A 150 26.99 13.55 8.01
CA GLU A 150 26.02 13.88 6.98
C GLU A 150 24.84 12.89 6.98
N HIS A 151 23.66 13.39 6.61
CA HIS A 151 22.50 12.54 6.39
C HIS A 151 22.68 11.80 5.07
N ASP A 152 22.82 10.48 5.14
CA ASP A 152 22.99 9.53 4.03
C ASP A 152 24.23 9.81 3.15
N PRO A 153 25.45 9.56 3.66
CA PRO A 153 26.69 9.85 2.92
C PRO A 153 26.78 9.06 1.61
N GLU A 154 27.38 9.69 0.60
CA GLU A 154 27.55 9.11 -0.73
C GLU A 154 29.03 8.85 -1.04
N ILE A 155 29.32 7.72 -1.68
CA ILE A 155 30.63 7.39 -2.24
C ILE A 155 30.50 7.09 -3.74
N THR A 156 31.55 7.37 -4.49
CA THR A 156 31.60 7.02 -5.92
C THR A 156 32.58 5.86 -6.10
N LEU A 157 32.14 4.81 -6.77
CA LEU A 157 32.96 3.65 -7.10
C LEU A 157 33.20 3.62 -8.61
N SER A 158 34.46 3.53 -9.00
CA SER A 158 34.89 3.31 -10.38
C SER A 158 35.42 1.88 -10.54
N VAL A 159 34.89 1.15 -11.51
CA VAL A 159 35.29 -0.23 -11.80
C VAL A 159 36.57 -0.22 -12.62
N LYS A 160 37.60 -0.97 -12.20
CA LYS A 160 38.86 -1.11 -12.95
C LYS A 160 38.89 -2.40 -13.76
N ASP A 161 38.48 -3.50 -13.15
CA ASP A 161 38.32 -4.81 -13.77
C ASP A 161 37.23 -5.61 -13.01
N ASP A 162 37.01 -6.87 -13.38
CA ASP A 162 35.98 -7.74 -12.78
C ASP A 162 36.20 -8.00 -11.28
N TYR A 163 37.41 -7.78 -10.77
CA TYR A 163 37.83 -8.09 -9.39
C TYR A 163 38.36 -6.88 -8.61
N SER A 164 38.60 -5.75 -9.27
CA SER A 164 39.24 -4.58 -8.67
C SER A 164 38.46 -3.31 -8.97
N TYR A 165 38.37 -2.46 -7.96
CA TYR A 165 37.60 -1.25 -7.99
C TYR A 165 38.29 -0.15 -7.21
N GLN A 166 37.88 1.08 -7.47
CA GLN A 166 38.37 2.27 -6.80
C GLN A 166 37.20 3.03 -6.20
N VAL A 167 37.27 3.31 -4.89
CA VAL A 167 36.27 4.10 -4.17
C VAL A 167 36.82 5.49 -3.95
N LYS A 168 36.03 6.50 -4.30
CA LYS A 168 36.28 7.91 -4.04
C LYS A 168 35.28 8.43 -3.01
N TRP A 169 35.78 9.03 -1.94
CA TRP A 169 34.98 9.71 -0.94
C TRP A 169 35.66 11.03 -0.56
N GLY A 170 35.01 12.15 -0.89
CA GLY A 170 35.67 13.47 -0.88
C GLY A 170 36.90 13.47 -1.79
N ASP A 171 38.05 13.84 -1.23
CA ASP A 171 39.35 13.82 -1.91
C ASP A 171 40.12 12.50 -1.72
N ALA A 172 39.65 11.61 -0.85
CA ALA A 172 40.31 10.35 -0.59
C ALA A 172 39.92 9.29 -1.62
N VAL A 173 40.92 8.48 -2.02
CA VAL A 173 40.76 7.44 -3.03
C VAL A 173 41.34 6.13 -2.50
N TYR A 174 40.53 5.08 -2.50
CA TYR A 174 40.87 3.75 -2.00
C TYR A 174 40.76 2.72 -3.12
N ASN A 175 41.70 1.79 -3.18
CA ASN A 175 41.63 0.66 -4.12
C ASN A 175 41.20 -0.57 -3.34
N GLY A 176 40.19 -1.28 -3.85
CA GLY A 176 39.66 -2.50 -3.24
C GLY A 176 39.60 -3.65 -4.22
N ARG A 177 39.41 -4.85 -3.67
CA ARG A 177 39.19 -6.08 -4.42
C ARG A 177 37.88 -6.73 -4.00
N THR A 178 37.18 -7.35 -4.93
CA THR A 178 35.93 -8.06 -4.67
C THR A 178 36.16 -9.18 -3.66
N GLY A 179 35.27 -9.31 -2.67
CA GLY A 179 35.35 -10.29 -1.60
C GLY A 179 36.26 -9.91 -0.42
N GLU A 180 37.10 -8.90 -0.56
CA GLU A 180 37.96 -8.38 0.51
C GLU A 180 37.31 -7.20 1.23
N ILE A 181 37.66 -7.00 2.49
CA ILE A 181 37.19 -5.85 3.28
C ILE A 181 38.06 -4.64 2.93
N LEU A 182 37.44 -3.57 2.45
CA LEU A 182 38.07 -2.27 2.29
C LEU A 182 37.75 -1.41 3.50
N GLU A 183 38.78 -1.06 4.27
CA GLU A 183 38.69 -0.17 5.43
C GLU A 183 39.58 1.08 5.24
N GLY A 184 39.00 2.27 5.42
CA GLY A 184 39.73 3.53 5.30
C GLY A 184 38.90 4.77 5.67
N ASN A 185 39.48 5.68 6.47
CA ASN A 185 38.85 6.92 6.99
C ASN A 185 37.42 6.78 7.58
N GLY A 186 37.03 5.61 8.10
CA GLY A 186 35.68 5.39 8.61
C GLY A 186 34.68 4.83 7.60
N ILE A 187 35.14 4.41 6.42
CA ILE A 187 34.42 3.51 5.51
C ILE A 187 34.84 2.06 5.81
N SER A 188 33.86 1.17 5.91
CA SER A 188 34.04 -0.28 5.77
C SER A 188 33.12 -0.76 4.64
N LEU A 189 33.68 -1.34 3.58
CA LEU A 189 32.93 -1.77 2.40
C LEU A 189 33.38 -3.16 1.95
N VAL A 190 32.41 -4.01 1.63
CA VAL A 190 32.64 -5.33 1.02
C VAL A 190 31.76 -5.47 -0.21
N ILE A 191 32.38 -5.73 -1.35
CA ILE A 191 31.70 -5.96 -2.63
C ILE A 191 31.74 -7.44 -2.95
N SER A 192 30.57 -8.06 -3.11
CA SER A 192 30.44 -9.49 -3.42
C SER A 192 30.79 -9.79 -4.87
N SER A 193 30.23 -9.00 -5.78
CA SER A 193 30.32 -9.23 -7.22
C SER A 193 30.19 -7.93 -7.99
N ILE A 194 30.91 -7.84 -9.12
CA ILE A 194 30.84 -6.74 -10.07
C ILE A 194 30.45 -7.36 -11.42
N LYS A 195 29.35 -6.89 -11.99
CA LYS A 195 28.93 -7.18 -13.37
C LYS A 195 28.84 -5.85 -14.10
N ALA A 196 30.00 -5.27 -14.41
CA ALA A 196 30.12 -3.94 -15.02
C ALA A 196 31.31 -3.89 -15.98
N GLU A 197 31.27 -3.05 -17.02
CA GLU A 197 32.42 -2.86 -17.90
C GLU A 197 33.49 -2.02 -17.19
N PRO A 198 34.80 -2.25 -17.45
CA PRO A 198 35.88 -1.41 -16.95
C PRO A 198 35.63 0.08 -17.26
N GLY A 199 35.80 0.94 -16.26
CA GLY A 199 35.50 2.37 -16.33
C GLY A 199 34.08 2.76 -15.95
N SER A 200 33.18 1.79 -15.69
CA SER A 200 31.83 2.08 -15.18
C SER A 200 31.90 2.73 -13.80
N GLU A 201 31.12 3.79 -13.59
CA GLU A 201 31.03 4.48 -12.31
C GLU A 201 29.67 4.22 -11.64
N PHE A 202 29.69 4.09 -10.32
CA PHE A 202 28.54 3.85 -9.48
C PHE A 202 28.52 4.82 -8.31
N LYS A 203 27.37 5.40 -8.05
CA LYS A 203 27.08 6.14 -6.84
C LYS A 203 26.50 5.16 -5.82
N ILE A 204 27.11 5.07 -4.65
CA ILE A 204 26.62 4.26 -3.54
C ILE A 204 26.24 5.21 -2.41
N LYS A 205 24.95 5.27 -2.08
CA LYS A 205 24.44 6.00 -0.91
C LYS A 205 24.31 5.04 0.26
N TYR A 206 24.82 5.42 1.41
CA TYR A 206 24.62 4.68 2.65
C TYR A 206 23.46 5.27 3.43
N LEU A 207 22.32 4.60 3.38
CA LEU A 207 21.11 5.03 4.08
C LEU A 207 21.19 4.67 5.57
N SER A 208 20.72 5.58 6.41
CA SER A 208 20.41 5.22 7.80
C SER A 208 19.40 4.06 7.85
N ARG A 209 19.52 3.19 8.86
CA ARG A 209 18.57 2.07 9.03
C ARG A 209 17.12 2.55 9.08
N LEU A 210 16.85 3.71 9.67
CA LEU A 210 15.51 4.29 9.73
C LEU A 210 15.02 4.68 8.33
N ASN A 211 15.84 5.35 7.52
CA ASN A 211 15.48 5.73 6.15
C ASN A 211 15.26 4.51 5.27
N ALA A 212 16.09 3.47 5.39
CA ALA A 212 15.90 2.22 4.66
C ALA A 212 14.55 1.55 5.03
N ILE A 213 14.17 1.54 6.30
CA ILE A 213 12.86 1.03 6.74
C ILE A 213 11.72 1.91 6.23
N ALA A 214 11.85 3.24 6.29
CA ALA A 214 10.85 4.18 5.79
C ALA A 214 10.60 3.98 4.29
N ASN A 215 11.66 3.83 3.49
CA ASN A 215 11.56 3.55 2.06
C ASN A 215 10.82 2.23 1.78
N LEU A 216 11.05 1.19 2.59
CA LEU A 216 10.26 -0.05 2.49
C LEU A 216 8.81 0.16 2.87
N GLN A 217 8.54 0.90 3.95
CA GLN A 217 7.17 1.16 4.42
C GLN A 217 6.37 1.95 3.39
N ASP A 218 6.98 2.90 2.69
CA ASP A 218 6.34 3.72 1.64
C ASP A 218 6.10 2.93 0.34
N SER A 219 6.95 1.94 0.05
CA SER A 219 6.83 1.11 -1.16
C SER A 219 6.01 -0.17 -0.97
N LEU A 220 5.82 -0.60 0.27
CA LEU A 220 5.03 -1.78 0.65
C LEU A 220 3.58 -1.39 0.91
N ASN A 221 2.67 -2.06 0.22
CA ASN A 221 1.24 -1.96 0.46
C ASN A 221 0.66 -3.34 0.80
N VAL A 222 -0.08 -3.42 1.91
CA VAL A 222 -0.67 -4.66 2.43
C VAL A 222 -2.17 -4.46 2.57
N VAL A 223 -2.96 -5.30 1.91
CA VAL A 223 -4.42 -5.17 1.84
C VAL A 223 -5.08 -6.54 2.01
N ASP A 224 -6.19 -6.62 2.74
CA ASP A 224 -7.02 -7.83 2.81
C ASP A 224 -7.78 -8.04 1.49
N LEU A 225 -7.71 -9.24 0.93
CA LEU A 225 -8.29 -9.61 -0.35
C LEU A 225 -9.80 -9.89 -0.19
N GLY A 226 -10.56 -8.85 0.18
CA GLY A 226 -11.98 -8.91 0.48
C GLY A 226 -12.29 -8.42 1.90
N LYS A 227 -13.56 -8.48 2.31
CA LYS A 227 -13.93 -8.17 3.69
C LYS A 227 -13.69 -9.41 4.55
N ASP A 228 -12.66 -9.37 5.40
CA ASP A 228 -12.33 -10.40 6.40
C ASP A 228 -12.06 -11.80 5.83
N THR A 229 -11.44 -11.88 4.65
CA THR A 229 -11.08 -13.20 4.10
C THR A 229 -9.94 -13.87 4.86
N GLY A 230 -9.19 -13.07 5.63
CA GLY A 230 -7.94 -13.51 6.25
C GLY A 230 -6.83 -13.72 5.22
N ILE A 231 -7.02 -13.34 3.95
CA ILE A 231 -6.01 -13.42 2.90
C ILE A 231 -5.45 -12.03 2.70
N LEU A 232 -4.18 -11.84 3.03
CA LEU A 232 -3.45 -10.61 2.85
C LEU A 232 -2.71 -10.65 1.52
N ASN A 233 -2.97 -9.65 0.69
CA ASN A 233 -2.21 -9.38 -0.52
C ASN A 233 -1.14 -8.32 -0.19
N LEU A 234 0.12 -8.73 -0.26
CA LEU A 234 1.27 -7.86 -0.08
C LEU A 234 1.79 -7.47 -1.46
N THR A 235 2.01 -6.18 -1.66
CA THR A 235 2.51 -5.63 -2.92
C THR A 235 3.69 -4.70 -2.66
N LEU A 236 4.76 -4.84 -3.45
CA LEU A 236 5.95 -4.00 -3.35
C LEU A 236 6.28 -3.41 -4.73
N SER A 237 6.48 -2.10 -4.81
CA SER A 237 6.80 -1.40 -6.05
C SER A 237 8.28 -0.99 -6.12
N GLY A 238 8.92 -1.15 -7.27
CA GLY A 238 10.31 -0.71 -7.48
C GLY A 238 10.78 -0.86 -8.93
N ASP A 239 12.02 -0.47 -9.21
CA ASP A 239 12.59 -0.38 -10.56
C ASP A 239 13.34 -1.67 -10.99
N ASP A 240 13.91 -2.41 -10.04
CA ASP A 240 14.54 -3.72 -10.28
C ASP A 240 13.56 -4.86 -9.91
N PRO A 241 13.01 -5.59 -10.90
CA PRO A 241 12.03 -6.64 -10.65
C PRO A 241 12.58 -7.78 -9.78
N ASP A 242 13.82 -8.22 -10.00
CA ASP A 242 14.40 -9.33 -9.24
C ASP A 242 14.59 -8.91 -7.76
N LYS A 243 14.99 -7.65 -7.55
CA LYS A 243 15.21 -7.11 -6.21
C LYS A 243 13.90 -6.98 -5.43
N ILE A 244 12.82 -6.48 -6.05
CA ILE A 244 11.54 -6.31 -5.35
C ILE A 244 10.87 -7.65 -5.01
N ALA A 245 10.98 -8.68 -5.87
CA ALA A 245 10.52 -10.02 -5.53
C ALA A 245 11.30 -10.57 -4.34
N LEU A 246 12.63 -10.45 -4.34
CA LEU A 246 13.47 -10.92 -3.24
C LEU A 246 13.15 -10.20 -1.91
N ILE A 247 12.97 -8.88 -1.95
CA ILE A 247 12.58 -8.10 -0.76
C ILE A 247 11.23 -8.58 -0.24
N LEU A 248 10.22 -8.67 -1.11
CA LEU A 248 8.87 -9.08 -0.70
C LEU A 248 8.83 -10.53 -0.19
N GLU A 249 9.62 -11.43 -0.78
CA GLU A 249 9.81 -12.79 -0.30
C GLU A 249 10.39 -12.77 1.12
N ASN A 250 11.46 -12.00 1.35
CA ASN A 250 12.10 -11.91 2.66
C ASN A 250 11.18 -11.30 3.74
N ILE A 251 10.37 -10.28 3.40
CA ILE A 251 9.32 -9.74 4.28
C ILE A 251 8.34 -10.86 4.68
N SER A 252 7.86 -11.63 3.70
CA SER A 252 6.88 -12.70 3.91
C SER A 252 7.45 -13.80 4.81
N GLN A 253 8.69 -14.23 4.57
CA GLN A 253 9.38 -15.23 5.39
C GLN A 253 9.69 -14.72 6.80
N ASN A 254 10.11 -13.47 6.94
CA ASN A 254 10.37 -12.86 8.25
C ASN A 254 9.09 -12.75 9.08
N TYR A 255 7.97 -12.38 8.47
CA TYR A 255 6.67 -12.38 9.13
C TYR A 255 6.24 -13.79 9.55
N LEU A 256 6.33 -14.78 8.66
CA LEU A 256 6.02 -16.18 8.97
C LEU A 256 6.87 -16.70 10.13
N SER A 257 8.19 -16.52 10.07
CA SER A 257 9.12 -16.94 11.12
C SER A 257 8.81 -16.27 12.45
N GLN A 258 8.50 -14.97 12.44
CA GLN A 258 8.14 -14.24 13.65
C GLN A 258 6.81 -14.73 14.23
N ASN A 259 5.84 -15.05 13.38
CA ASN A 259 4.55 -15.59 13.80
C ASN A 259 4.72 -16.97 14.48
N VAL A 260 5.46 -17.88 13.86
CA VAL A 260 5.79 -19.20 14.41
C VAL A 260 6.52 -19.06 15.74
N ALA A 261 7.54 -18.21 15.82
CA ALA A 261 8.31 -18.00 17.04
C ALA A 261 7.44 -17.45 18.19
N ARG A 262 6.55 -16.48 17.89
CA ARG A 262 5.61 -15.90 18.86
C ARG A 262 4.64 -16.96 19.37
N GLN A 263 4.05 -17.75 18.48
CA GLN A 263 3.09 -18.80 18.83
C GLN A 263 3.77 -19.90 19.68
N ALA A 264 4.96 -20.36 19.28
CA ALA A 264 5.73 -21.34 20.04
C ALA A 264 6.09 -20.84 21.45
N ALA A 265 6.45 -19.56 21.59
CA ALA A 265 6.73 -18.95 22.88
C ALA A 265 5.48 -18.88 23.79
N GLN A 266 4.30 -18.62 23.20
CA GLN A 266 3.03 -18.63 23.93
C GLN A 266 2.67 -20.05 24.39
N ASP A 267 2.74 -21.03 23.50
CA ASP A 267 2.39 -22.42 23.82
C ASP A 267 3.33 -23.00 24.88
N ALA A 268 4.63 -22.66 24.81
CA ALA A 268 5.60 -23.06 25.83
C ALA A 268 5.25 -22.50 27.22
N LYS A 269 4.81 -21.25 27.32
CA LYS A 269 4.38 -20.64 28.59
C LYS A 269 3.10 -21.26 29.11
N SER A 270 2.10 -21.49 28.25
CA SER A 270 0.86 -22.15 28.63
C SER A 270 1.11 -23.58 29.11
N LEU A 271 2.01 -24.31 28.45
CA LEU A 271 2.40 -25.67 28.82
C LEU A 271 3.15 -25.70 30.17
N ASP A 272 4.03 -24.74 30.44
CA ASP A 272 4.70 -24.60 31.74
C ASP A 272 3.68 -24.39 32.88
N PHE A 273 2.70 -23.50 32.67
CA PHE A 273 1.60 -23.30 33.62
C PHE A 273 0.83 -24.61 33.89
N LEU A 274 0.48 -25.36 32.84
CA LEU A 274 -0.22 -26.64 33.00
C LEU A 274 0.63 -27.69 33.72
N ASN A 275 1.93 -27.78 33.43
CA ASN A 275 2.84 -28.70 34.10
C ASN A 275 2.92 -28.45 35.61
N GLN A 276 2.84 -27.18 36.04
CA GLN A 276 2.86 -26.81 37.46
C GLN A 276 1.50 -27.03 38.14
N GLN A 277 0.39 -26.89 37.41
CA GLN A 277 -0.96 -26.94 37.96
C GLN A 277 -1.54 -28.37 37.98
N LEU A 278 -1.24 -29.19 36.99
CA LEU A 278 -1.75 -30.57 36.89
C LEU A 278 -1.46 -31.43 38.12
N PRO A 279 -0.25 -31.43 38.71
CA PRO A 279 0.03 -32.18 39.92
C PRO A 279 -0.80 -31.71 41.13
N LYS A 280 -1.06 -30.40 41.22
CA LYS A 280 -1.88 -29.84 42.31
C LYS A 280 -3.33 -30.30 42.18
N VAL A 281 -3.90 -30.19 40.98
CA VAL A 281 -5.27 -30.64 40.69
C VAL A 281 -5.41 -32.14 40.89
N ARG A 282 -4.41 -32.94 40.47
CA ARG A 282 -4.39 -34.39 40.71
C ARG A 282 -4.39 -34.70 42.21
N ASN A 283 -3.53 -34.06 42.99
CA ASN A 283 -3.47 -34.27 44.44
C ASN A 283 -4.77 -33.84 45.15
N GLU A 284 -5.39 -32.74 44.72
CA GLU A 284 -6.70 -32.32 45.21
C GLU A 284 -7.81 -33.33 44.90
N LEU A 285 -7.77 -33.94 43.71
CA LEU A 285 -8.68 -35.03 43.32
C LEU A 285 -8.47 -36.28 44.18
N ASP A 286 -7.22 -36.72 44.37
CA ASP A 286 -6.87 -37.87 45.20
C ASP A 286 -7.41 -37.69 46.64
N ILE A 287 -7.24 -36.49 47.21
CA ILE A 287 -7.78 -36.13 48.53
C ILE A 287 -9.32 -36.17 48.55
N ALA A 288 -9.99 -35.71 47.48
CA ALA A 288 -11.45 -35.73 47.39
C ALA A 288 -11.98 -37.17 47.27
N GLU A 289 -11.32 -38.02 46.47
CA GLU A 289 -11.63 -39.44 46.32
C GLU A 289 -11.49 -40.18 47.65
N ASP A 290 -10.40 -39.94 48.37
CA ASP A 290 -10.16 -40.53 49.69
C ASP A 290 -11.24 -40.12 50.71
N LYS A 291 -11.63 -38.84 50.73
CA LYS A 291 -12.72 -38.35 51.59
C LYS A 291 -14.05 -39.02 51.27
N LEU A 292 -14.38 -39.16 50.00
CA LEU A 292 -15.60 -39.85 49.55
C LEU A 292 -15.58 -41.32 49.96
N ASN A 293 -14.47 -42.01 49.72
CA ASN A 293 -14.29 -43.42 50.07
C ASN A 293 -14.37 -43.64 51.59
N LEU A 294 -13.72 -42.79 52.38
CA LEU A 294 -13.79 -42.81 53.85
C LEU A 294 -15.24 -42.63 54.32
N TYR A 295 -15.96 -41.66 53.78
CA TYR A 295 -17.35 -41.40 54.16
C TYR A 295 -18.26 -42.59 53.80
N ARG A 296 -18.12 -43.16 52.60
CA ARG A 296 -18.87 -44.35 52.16
C ARG A 296 -18.61 -45.58 53.04
N ARG A 297 -17.38 -45.75 53.54
CA ARG A 297 -17.03 -46.83 54.50
C ARG A 297 -17.65 -46.61 55.88
N GLN A 298 -17.74 -45.36 56.36
CA GLN A 298 -18.24 -45.07 57.71
C GLN A 298 -19.77 -45.11 57.83
N LYS A 299 -20.49 -44.88 56.73
CA LYS A 299 -21.96 -44.71 56.73
C LYS A 299 -22.71 -45.83 56.00
N ASP A 300 -22.04 -46.96 55.73
CA ASP A 300 -22.58 -48.10 54.98
C ASP A 300 -23.22 -47.69 53.64
N SER A 301 -22.38 -47.51 52.62
CA SER A 301 -22.74 -47.35 51.18
C SER A 301 -24.16 -46.84 50.90
N VAL A 302 -24.43 -45.56 51.18
CA VAL A 302 -25.69 -44.91 50.80
C VAL A 302 -25.62 -44.53 49.32
N ASP A 303 -26.34 -45.26 48.48
CA ASP A 303 -26.54 -44.87 47.08
C ASP A 303 -27.38 -43.59 47.02
N LEU A 304 -26.98 -42.68 46.11
CA LEU A 304 -27.73 -41.45 45.87
C LEU A 304 -29.09 -41.79 45.25
N SER A 305 -30.15 -41.09 45.68
CA SER A 305 -31.45 -41.21 45.02
C SER A 305 -31.38 -40.70 43.57
N MET A 306 -32.33 -41.09 42.72
CA MET A 306 -32.37 -40.64 41.33
C MET A 306 -32.48 -39.12 41.24
N GLU A 307 -33.20 -38.48 42.16
CA GLU A 307 -33.32 -37.03 42.26
C GLU A 307 -31.98 -36.39 42.65
N ALA A 308 -31.29 -36.96 43.64
CA ALA A 308 -29.97 -36.48 44.08
C ALA A 308 -28.92 -36.64 42.98
N LYS A 309 -28.95 -37.74 42.24
CA LYS A 309 -28.08 -37.98 41.08
C LYS A 309 -28.32 -36.98 39.95
N SER A 310 -29.59 -36.68 39.63
CA SER A 310 -29.90 -35.65 38.61
C SER A 310 -29.44 -34.26 39.03
N VAL A 311 -29.59 -33.90 40.30
CA VAL A 311 -29.09 -32.63 40.83
C VAL A 311 -27.55 -32.60 40.79
N LEU A 312 -26.88 -33.69 41.14
CA LEU A 312 -25.44 -33.82 41.04
C LEU A 312 -24.95 -33.59 39.59
N GLU A 313 -25.56 -34.25 38.60
CA GLU A 313 -25.22 -34.09 37.18
C GLU A 313 -25.38 -32.63 36.73
N GLN A 314 -26.46 -31.95 37.12
CA GLN A 314 -26.66 -30.53 36.84
C GLN A 314 -25.59 -29.65 37.48
N ILE A 315 -25.23 -29.91 38.74
CA ILE A 315 -24.18 -29.15 39.44
C ILE A 315 -22.82 -29.37 38.79
N VAL A 316 -22.46 -30.62 38.47
CA VAL A 316 -21.19 -30.94 37.80
C VAL A 316 -21.11 -30.27 36.43
N ASN A 317 -22.20 -30.25 35.66
CA ASN A 317 -22.26 -29.53 34.39
C ASN A 317 -22.04 -28.01 34.56
N VAL A 318 -22.71 -27.40 35.55
CA VAL A 318 -22.52 -25.96 35.85
C VAL A 318 -21.10 -25.67 36.33
N ASP A 319 -20.53 -26.53 37.18
CA ASP A 319 -19.14 -26.40 37.66
C ASP A 319 -18.14 -26.54 36.50
N ASN A 320 -18.36 -27.49 35.58
CA ASN A 320 -17.52 -27.64 34.38
C ASN A 320 -17.56 -26.38 33.51
N GLN A 321 -18.74 -25.80 33.29
CA GLN A 321 -18.86 -24.55 32.54
C GLN A 321 -18.20 -23.37 33.28
N LEU A 322 -18.34 -23.28 34.61
CA LEU A 322 -17.67 -22.27 35.41
C LEU A 322 -16.14 -22.40 35.33
N ASN A 323 -15.62 -23.62 35.44
CA ASN A 323 -14.19 -23.90 35.31
C ASN A 323 -13.68 -23.51 33.91
N GLU A 324 -14.41 -23.85 32.85
CA GLU A 324 -14.09 -23.41 31.49
C GLU A 324 -14.05 -21.88 31.39
N LEU A 325 -15.02 -21.18 31.97
CA LEU A 325 -15.02 -19.71 32.01
C LEU A 325 -13.86 -19.14 32.82
N THR A 326 -13.44 -19.78 33.91
CA THR A 326 -12.26 -19.38 34.68
C THR A 326 -10.98 -19.50 33.85
N PHE A 327 -10.83 -20.57 33.06
CA PHE A 327 -9.70 -20.69 32.14
C PHE A 327 -9.73 -19.62 31.04
N ARG A 328 -10.90 -19.39 30.44
CA ARG A 328 -11.07 -18.31 29.45
C ARG A 328 -10.80 -16.93 30.06
N GLU A 329 -11.14 -16.71 31.33
CA GLU A 329 -10.84 -15.46 32.03
C GLU A 329 -9.33 -15.28 32.20
N ALA A 330 -8.59 -16.33 32.55
CA ALA A 330 -7.13 -16.29 32.64
C ALA A 330 -6.48 -15.97 31.28
N GLU A 331 -7.01 -16.51 30.18
CA GLU A 331 -6.53 -16.20 28.82
C GLU A 331 -6.87 -14.76 28.40
N ILE A 332 -8.13 -14.35 28.57
CA ILE A 332 -8.63 -13.03 28.16
C ILE A 332 -8.00 -11.92 29.02
N SER A 333 -7.76 -12.14 30.31
CA SER A 333 -7.15 -11.14 31.21
C SER A 333 -5.69 -10.82 30.87
N GLN A 334 -5.01 -11.66 30.08
CA GLN A 334 -3.68 -11.37 29.55
C GLN A 334 -3.72 -10.45 28.33
N LEU A 335 -4.84 -10.43 27.59
CA LEU A 335 -4.99 -9.72 26.33
C LEU A 335 -5.86 -8.46 26.43
N TYR A 336 -6.82 -8.44 27.36
CA TYR A 336 -7.87 -7.42 27.46
C TYR A 336 -8.00 -6.86 28.87
N THR A 337 -8.41 -5.59 28.96
CA THR A 337 -8.76 -4.95 30.22
C THR A 337 -10.16 -5.36 30.67
N LYS A 338 -10.47 -5.15 31.96
CA LYS A 338 -11.77 -5.51 32.55
C LYS A 338 -12.97 -4.77 31.91
N GLU A 339 -12.71 -3.64 31.26
CA GLU A 339 -13.74 -2.84 30.60
C GLU A 339 -14.09 -3.33 29.19
N HIS A 340 -13.27 -4.21 28.60
CA HIS A 340 -13.47 -4.70 27.25
C HIS A 340 -14.78 -5.50 27.13
N PRO A 341 -15.56 -5.34 26.04
CA PRO A 341 -16.85 -6.02 25.87
C PRO A 341 -16.79 -7.54 26.05
N THR A 342 -15.71 -8.18 25.58
CA THR A 342 -15.52 -9.64 25.75
C THR A 342 -15.40 -10.03 27.21
N TYR A 343 -14.63 -9.31 28.02
CA TYR A 343 -14.49 -9.57 29.45
C TYR A 343 -15.83 -9.37 30.18
N LYS A 344 -16.60 -8.33 29.84
CA LYS A 344 -17.93 -8.09 30.41
C LYS A 344 -18.91 -9.23 30.11
N SER A 345 -18.98 -9.67 28.85
CA SER A 345 -19.86 -10.78 28.45
C SER A 345 -19.51 -12.10 29.17
N LEU A 346 -18.22 -12.36 29.36
CA LEU A 346 -17.73 -13.52 30.10
C LEU A 346 -18.18 -13.47 31.56
N MET A 347 -18.03 -12.31 32.20
CA MET A 347 -18.42 -12.08 33.59
C MET A 347 -19.93 -12.18 33.81
N GLU A 348 -20.73 -11.69 32.87
CA GLU A 348 -22.19 -11.83 32.89
C GLU A 348 -22.59 -13.30 32.80
N LYS A 349 -22.01 -14.06 31.86
CA LYS A 349 -22.25 -15.50 31.75
C LYS A 349 -21.83 -16.24 33.03
N ARG A 350 -20.68 -15.87 33.62
CA ARG A 350 -20.21 -16.43 34.90
C ARG A 350 -21.21 -16.17 36.03
N LYS A 351 -21.78 -14.96 36.10
CA LYS A 351 -22.81 -14.61 37.09
C LYS A 351 -24.07 -15.44 36.93
N ILE A 352 -24.57 -15.62 35.70
CA ILE A 352 -25.75 -16.45 35.42
C ILE A 352 -25.55 -17.89 35.92
N LEU A 353 -24.39 -18.49 35.64
CA LEU A 353 -24.07 -19.84 36.10
C LEU A 353 -23.87 -19.92 37.61
N GLN A 354 -23.32 -18.87 38.24
CA GLN A 354 -23.24 -18.78 39.70
C GLN A 354 -24.64 -18.73 40.32
N ASP A 355 -25.55 -17.93 39.76
CA ASP A 355 -26.94 -17.87 40.22
C ASP A 355 -27.64 -19.22 40.06
N GLU A 356 -27.41 -19.93 38.95
CA GLU A 356 -27.91 -21.30 38.75
C GLU A 356 -27.35 -22.29 39.78
N LYS A 357 -26.03 -22.24 40.05
CA LYS A 357 -25.38 -23.04 41.09
C LYS A 357 -26.02 -22.80 42.47
N THR A 358 -26.34 -21.55 42.81
CA THR A 358 -27.01 -21.24 44.09
C THR A 358 -28.45 -21.77 44.16
N LYS A 359 -29.17 -21.82 43.02
CA LYS A 359 -30.50 -22.44 42.97
C LYS A 359 -30.41 -23.95 43.19
N LEU A 360 -29.42 -24.61 42.58
CA LEU A 360 -29.17 -26.04 42.77
C LEU A 360 -28.72 -26.35 44.20
N SER A 361 -27.88 -25.51 44.81
CA SER A 361 -27.45 -25.71 46.20
C SER A 361 -28.61 -25.65 47.19
N LYS A 362 -29.62 -24.80 46.95
CA LYS A 362 -30.85 -24.78 47.76
C LYS A 362 -31.62 -26.09 47.69
N LYS A 363 -31.68 -26.74 46.51
CA LYS A 363 -32.29 -28.08 46.36
C LYS A 363 -31.51 -29.15 47.12
N VAL A 364 -30.18 -29.04 47.17
CA VAL A 364 -29.35 -29.93 47.99
C VAL A 364 -29.65 -29.73 49.48
N SER A 365 -29.82 -28.49 49.95
CA SER A 365 -30.14 -28.21 51.36
C SER A 365 -31.47 -28.79 51.86
N SER A 366 -32.41 -29.10 50.97
CA SER A 366 -33.66 -29.79 51.34
C SER A 366 -33.52 -31.32 51.48
N MET A 367 -32.38 -31.90 51.10
CA MET A 367 -32.14 -33.34 51.21
C MET A 367 -31.73 -33.74 52.64
N PRO A 368 -31.84 -35.02 53.03
CA PRO A 368 -31.28 -35.52 54.29
C PRO A 368 -29.77 -35.26 54.40
N SER A 369 -29.27 -35.04 55.61
CA SER A 369 -27.87 -34.66 55.88
C SER A 369 -26.85 -35.67 55.33
N THR A 370 -27.16 -36.96 55.33
CA THR A 370 -26.32 -38.00 54.74
C THR A 370 -26.22 -37.88 53.21
N GLN A 371 -27.35 -37.65 52.54
CA GLN A 371 -27.38 -37.45 51.08
C GLN A 371 -26.69 -36.15 50.67
N GLN A 372 -26.83 -35.07 51.46
CA GLN A 372 -26.12 -33.81 51.21
C GLN A 372 -24.61 -34.02 51.19
N GLU A 373 -24.07 -34.73 52.18
CA GLU A 373 -22.62 -34.92 52.31
C GLU A 373 -22.07 -35.88 51.24
N VAL A 374 -22.77 -36.98 50.94
CA VAL A 374 -22.40 -37.86 49.82
C VAL A 374 -22.42 -37.10 48.50
N LEU A 375 -23.44 -36.28 48.25
CA LEU A 375 -23.55 -35.48 47.03
C LEU A 375 -22.41 -34.45 46.95
N ARG A 376 -22.10 -33.76 48.05
CA ARG A 376 -21.01 -32.77 48.12
C ARG A 376 -19.66 -33.43 47.78
N LEU A 377 -19.35 -34.55 48.41
CA LEU A 377 -18.11 -35.28 48.17
C LEU A 377 -18.07 -35.87 46.75
N SER A 378 -19.18 -36.40 46.26
CA SER A 378 -19.29 -36.91 44.88
C SER A 378 -19.11 -35.80 43.85
N ARG A 379 -19.67 -34.60 44.09
CA ARG A 379 -19.45 -33.42 43.25
C ARG A 379 -17.97 -33.04 43.22
N ASP A 380 -17.32 -32.98 44.38
CA ASP A 380 -15.91 -32.59 44.48
C ASP A 380 -15.03 -33.57 43.66
N VAL A 381 -15.33 -34.88 43.69
CA VAL A 381 -14.65 -35.91 42.87
C VAL A 381 -14.98 -35.77 41.39
N GLU A 382 -16.26 -35.73 41.01
CA GLU A 382 -16.67 -35.69 39.60
C GLU A 382 -16.23 -34.40 38.89
N SER A 383 -16.37 -33.26 39.57
CA SER A 383 -15.88 -31.96 39.08
C SER A 383 -14.35 -31.95 38.99
N GLY A 384 -13.65 -32.41 40.03
CA GLY A 384 -12.19 -32.50 40.04
C GLY A 384 -11.65 -33.39 38.92
N ARG A 385 -12.29 -34.54 38.68
CA ARG A 385 -11.95 -35.47 37.60
C ARG A 385 -12.16 -34.83 36.23
N ALA A 386 -13.28 -34.13 36.02
CA ALA A 386 -13.54 -33.43 34.77
C ALA A 386 -12.48 -32.35 34.49
N VAL A 387 -12.14 -31.53 35.50
CA VAL A 387 -11.08 -30.51 35.37
C VAL A 387 -9.72 -31.13 35.09
N TYR A 388 -9.35 -32.19 35.81
CA TYR A 388 -8.09 -32.90 35.60
C TYR A 388 -7.98 -33.41 34.16
N LEU A 389 -9.01 -34.08 33.65
CA LEU A 389 -9.04 -34.58 32.29
C LEU A 389 -9.00 -33.45 31.25
N GLN A 390 -9.69 -32.34 31.48
CA GLN A 390 -9.63 -31.17 30.60
C GLN A 390 -8.22 -30.57 30.55
N LEU A 391 -7.57 -30.40 31.69
CA LEU A 391 -6.19 -29.90 31.77
C LEU A 391 -5.20 -30.87 31.12
N LEU A 392 -5.39 -32.17 31.33
CA LEU A 392 -4.56 -33.21 30.72
C LEU A 392 -4.69 -33.20 29.20
N ASN A 393 -5.93 -33.15 28.68
CA ASN A 393 -6.19 -33.05 27.25
C ASN A 393 -5.57 -31.77 26.67
N LYS A 394 -5.70 -30.64 27.37
CA LYS A 394 -5.11 -29.37 26.91
C LYS A 394 -3.59 -29.42 26.92
N GLN A 395 -2.98 -30.05 27.92
CA GLN A 395 -1.54 -30.28 27.97
C GLN A 395 -1.08 -31.17 26.81
N GLN A 396 -1.82 -32.24 26.48
CA GLN A 396 -1.52 -33.10 25.33
C GLN A 396 -1.65 -32.35 24.01
N GLU A 397 -2.71 -31.56 23.83
CA GLU A 397 -2.91 -30.69 22.65
C GLU A 397 -1.74 -29.71 22.48
N LEU A 398 -1.33 -29.01 23.55
CA LEU A 398 -0.21 -28.06 23.49
C LEU A 398 1.14 -28.76 23.27
N ASN A 399 1.34 -29.97 23.79
CA ASN A 399 2.54 -30.78 23.49
C ASN A 399 2.63 -31.12 22.00
N ILE A 400 1.51 -31.48 21.38
CA ILE A 400 1.42 -31.75 19.94
C ILE A 400 1.68 -30.45 19.16
N ALA A 401 1.00 -29.35 19.52
CA ALA A 401 1.14 -28.06 18.84
C ALA A 401 2.59 -27.54 18.89
N LYS A 402 3.24 -27.61 20.06
CA LYS A 402 4.65 -27.25 20.24
C LYS A 402 5.58 -28.08 19.36
N SER A 403 5.27 -29.36 19.16
CA SER A 403 6.07 -30.27 18.32
C SER A 403 5.87 -30.03 16.83
N SER A 404 4.70 -29.54 16.42
CA SER A 404 4.38 -29.25 15.02
C SER A 404 4.98 -27.92 14.52
N ALA A 405 5.31 -26.99 15.41
CA ALA A 405 5.88 -25.67 15.07
C ALA A 405 5.10 -24.90 14.00
N ILE A 406 3.77 -25.06 13.97
CA ILE A 406 2.88 -24.42 12.99
C ILE A 406 2.38 -23.10 13.60
N GLY A 407 2.57 -22.00 12.88
CA GLY A 407 1.96 -20.70 13.19
C GLY A 407 0.53 -20.60 12.67
N ASN A 408 -0.20 -19.54 13.00
CA ASN A 408 -1.53 -19.29 12.43
C ASN A 408 -1.47 -18.55 11.08
N VAL A 409 -0.31 -18.59 10.42
CA VAL A 409 -0.03 -17.89 9.17
C VAL A 409 0.54 -18.89 8.18
N ARG A 410 0.11 -18.78 6.93
CA ARG A 410 0.59 -19.60 5.82
C ARG A 410 0.83 -18.75 4.59
N ILE A 411 1.96 -18.95 3.92
CA ILE A 411 2.21 -18.36 2.60
C ILE A 411 1.45 -19.20 1.56
N ILE A 412 0.56 -18.55 0.80
CA ILE A 412 -0.22 -19.18 -0.28
C ILE A 412 0.54 -19.05 -1.59
N ASP A 413 0.92 -17.82 -1.92
CA ASP A 413 1.72 -17.50 -3.10
C ASP A 413 3.01 -16.81 -2.66
N ASN A 414 4.14 -17.37 -3.09
CA ASN A 414 5.46 -16.76 -2.90
C ASN A 414 5.58 -15.45 -3.71
N ALA A 415 6.54 -14.60 -3.35
CA ALA A 415 6.68 -13.31 -4.00
C ALA A 415 7.19 -13.47 -5.45
N VAL A 416 6.42 -12.94 -6.39
CA VAL A 416 6.75 -12.92 -7.83
C VAL A 416 6.47 -11.54 -8.40
N THR A 417 7.28 -11.10 -9.38
CA THR A 417 7.03 -9.86 -10.11
C THR A 417 6.12 -10.00 -11.31
N GLU A 418 5.28 -8.99 -11.52
CA GLU A 418 4.54 -8.82 -12.76
C GLU A 418 5.49 -8.57 -13.94
N LEU A 419 5.23 -9.24 -15.07
CA LEU A 419 6.05 -9.14 -16.29
C LEU A 419 6.01 -7.73 -16.93
N LYS A 420 4.97 -6.95 -16.66
CA LYS A 420 4.76 -5.62 -17.25
C LYS A 420 4.92 -4.54 -16.17
N PRO A 421 5.58 -3.41 -16.49
CA PRO A 421 5.68 -2.31 -15.55
C PRO A 421 4.31 -1.64 -15.33
N ILE A 422 3.99 -1.32 -14.07
CA ILE A 422 2.74 -0.65 -13.66
C ILE A 422 2.78 0.86 -13.91
N LYS A 423 3.98 1.46 -13.92
CA LYS A 423 4.20 2.89 -14.19
C LYS A 423 5.46 3.08 -15.05
N PRO A 424 5.52 4.15 -15.86
CA PRO A 424 4.41 5.06 -16.18
C PRO A 424 3.39 4.43 -17.14
N LYS A 425 2.13 4.84 -17.04
CA LYS A 425 1.08 4.46 -18.00
C LYS A 425 1.30 5.23 -19.32
N LYS A 426 2.09 4.66 -20.23
CA LYS A 426 2.54 5.31 -21.47
C LYS A 426 1.39 5.92 -22.29
N THR A 427 0.27 5.21 -22.41
CA THR A 427 -0.93 5.67 -23.12
C THR A 427 -1.55 6.92 -22.48
N LEU A 428 -1.65 6.93 -21.14
CA LEU A 428 -2.18 8.07 -20.39
C LEU A 428 -1.31 9.31 -20.55
N ILE A 429 0.02 9.17 -20.49
CA ILE A 429 0.96 10.30 -20.64
C ILE A 429 0.83 10.92 -22.02
N VAL A 430 0.79 10.11 -23.07
CA VAL A 430 0.65 10.62 -24.44
C VAL A 430 -0.69 11.33 -24.63
N LEU A 431 -1.79 10.77 -24.08
CA LEU A 431 -3.11 11.41 -24.12
C LEU A 431 -3.09 12.78 -23.42
N ILE A 432 -2.50 12.87 -22.22
CA ILE A 432 -2.34 14.12 -21.48
C ILE A 432 -1.48 15.10 -22.28
N GLY A 433 -0.42 14.64 -22.93
CA GLY A 433 0.43 15.44 -23.80
C GLY A 433 -0.31 16.03 -25.00
N ILE A 434 -1.22 15.25 -25.63
CA ILE A 434 -2.10 15.75 -26.71
C ILE A 434 -3.03 16.85 -26.20
N VAL A 435 -3.71 16.60 -25.06
CA VAL A 435 -4.71 17.53 -24.51
C VAL A 435 -4.06 18.83 -24.06
N LEU A 436 -2.97 18.75 -23.28
CA LEU A 436 -2.21 19.93 -22.85
C LEU A 436 -1.60 20.66 -24.03
N GLY A 437 -1.02 19.93 -24.99
CA GLY A 437 -0.46 20.53 -26.21
C GLY A 437 -1.51 21.31 -27.00
N SER A 438 -2.70 20.75 -27.19
CA SER A 438 -3.81 21.41 -27.86
C SER A 438 -4.27 22.66 -27.11
N PHE A 439 -4.47 22.56 -25.78
CA PHE A 439 -4.90 23.67 -24.94
C PHE A 439 -3.90 24.83 -24.96
N ILE A 440 -2.61 24.54 -24.76
CA ILE A 440 -1.54 25.54 -24.79
C ILE A 440 -1.44 26.18 -26.18
N SER A 441 -1.62 25.39 -27.24
CA SER A 441 -1.57 25.89 -28.61
C SER A 441 -2.72 26.85 -28.92
N ILE A 442 -3.93 26.50 -28.54
CA ILE A 442 -5.12 27.35 -28.69
C ILE A 442 -4.95 28.64 -27.88
N ALA A 443 -4.51 28.53 -26.61
CA ALA A 443 -4.28 29.68 -25.74
C ALA A 443 -3.22 30.63 -26.30
N LEU A 444 -2.11 30.10 -26.86
CA LEU A 444 -1.08 30.91 -27.50
C LEU A 444 -1.58 31.64 -28.74
N VAL A 445 -2.42 30.99 -29.55
CA VAL A 445 -3.04 31.65 -30.71
C VAL A 445 -3.97 32.77 -30.25
N LEU A 446 -4.88 32.50 -29.30
CA LEU A 446 -5.77 33.52 -28.76
C LEU A 446 -5.02 34.68 -28.12
N LEU A 447 -3.94 34.39 -27.38
CA LEU A 447 -3.08 35.42 -26.81
C LEU A 447 -2.43 36.27 -27.90
N LYS A 448 -1.91 35.65 -28.96
CA LYS A 448 -1.33 36.37 -30.10
C LYS A 448 -2.34 37.29 -30.78
N VAL A 449 -3.60 36.87 -30.84
CA VAL A 449 -4.72 37.63 -31.39
C VAL A 449 -5.07 38.81 -30.48
N LEU A 450 -5.15 38.59 -29.17
CA LEU A 450 -5.37 39.66 -28.19
C LEU A 450 -4.25 40.71 -28.17
N LEU A 451 -3.00 40.31 -28.42
CA LEU A 451 -1.87 41.25 -28.51
C LEU A 451 -1.77 41.96 -29.86
N ARG A 452 -2.50 41.53 -30.89
CA ARG A 452 -2.61 42.27 -32.15
C ARG A 452 -3.49 43.49 -31.92
N ARG A 453 -2.84 44.63 -31.68
CA ARG A 453 -3.48 45.94 -31.75
C ARG A 453 -3.39 46.45 -33.19
N GLY A 454 -4.34 46.03 -34.02
CA GLY A 454 -4.54 46.52 -35.38
C GLY A 454 -6.00 46.88 -35.61
N ILE A 455 -6.26 47.83 -36.50
CA ILE A 455 -7.61 48.10 -37.01
C ILE A 455 -7.93 46.98 -38.00
N GLU A 456 -8.92 46.16 -37.66
CA GLU A 456 -9.29 45.00 -38.49
C GLU A 456 -10.57 45.24 -39.29
N SER A 457 -11.33 46.30 -38.97
CA SER A 457 -12.53 46.65 -39.70
C SER A 457 -12.67 48.16 -39.91
N PRO A 458 -13.26 48.62 -41.04
CA PRO A 458 -13.55 50.03 -41.29
C PRO A 458 -14.39 50.67 -40.18
N GLU A 459 -15.30 49.92 -39.59
CA GLU A 459 -16.21 50.39 -38.53
C GLU A 459 -15.42 50.83 -37.28
N GLN A 460 -14.30 50.15 -36.96
CA GLN A 460 -13.42 50.52 -35.85
C GLN A 460 -12.75 51.89 -36.06
N LEU A 461 -12.53 52.33 -37.30
CA LEU A 461 -12.00 53.66 -37.62
C LEU A 461 -13.08 54.74 -37.51
N GLU A 462 -14.29 54.43 -37.99
CA GLU A 462 -15.42 55.35 -37.93
C GLU A 462 -15.87 55.62 -36.48
N GLU A 463 -15.80 54.61 -35.61
CA GLU A 463 -16.12 54.74 -34.17
C GLU A 463 -15.10 55.63 -33.42
N ILE A 464 -13.86 55.67 -33.89
CA ILE A 464 -12.80 56.56 -33.38
C ILE A 464 -12.87 57.97 -34.04
N GLY A 465 -13.85 58.20 -34.92
CA GLY A 465 -14.13 59.48 -35.58
C GLY A 465 -13.36 59.73 -36.88
N ILE A 466 -12.79 58.69 -37.49
CA ILE A 466 -12.09 58.76 -38.77
C ILE A 466 -13.02 58.22 -39.86
N ASN A 467 -13.46 59.09 -40.77
CA ASN A 467 -14.32 58.68 -41.89
C ASN A 467 -13.55 57.80 -42.88
N VAL A 468 -14.08 56.62 -43.17
CA VAL A 468 -13.51 55.70 -44.17
C VAL A 468 -14.15 55.97 -45.53
N TYR A 469 -13.38 56.50 -46.49
CA TYR A 469 -13.89 56.89 -47.80
C TYR A 469 -13.86 55.78 -48.85
N ALA A 470 -12.98 54.80 -48.70
CA ALA A 470 -12.84 53.66 -49.60
C ALA A 470 -12.12 52.50 -48.91
N ASN A 471 -12.54 51.26 -49.20
CA ASN A 471 -11.79 50.05 -48.87
C ASN A 471 -11.09 49.54 -50.14
N ILE A 472 -9.80 49.23 -50.02
CA ILE A 472 -9.06 48.61 -51.13
C ILE A 472 -8.91 47.14 -50.78
N PRO A 473 -9.53 46.22 -51.54
CA PRO A 473 -9.38 44.80 -51.28
C PRO A 473 -7.94 44.37 -51.59
N VAL A 474 -7.45 43.38 -50.85
CA VAL A 474 -6.09 42.86 -51.06
C VAL A 474 -6.09 41.97 -52.31
N SER A 475 -5.15 42.21 -53.22
CA SER A 475 -4.98 41.37 -54.42
C SER A 475 -4.51 39.96 -54.08
N GLU A 476 -5.25 38.95 -54.57
CA GLU A 476 -4.82 37.55 -54.49
C GLU A 476 -3.62 37.22 -55.38
N THR A 477 -3.46 37.93 -56.50
CA THR A 477 -2.37 37.66 -57.45
C THR A 477 -1.03 38.15 -56.92
N GLN A 478 -1.00 39.33 -56.29
CA GLN A 478 0.20 39.90 -55.69
C GLN A 478 0.68 39.11 -54.47
N SER A 479 -0.25 38.72 -53.59
CA SER A 479 0.06 37.97 -52.37
C SER A 479 0.63 36.58 -52.66
N LYS A 480 0.14 35.89 -53.71
CA LYS A 480 0.70 34.59 -54.16
C LYS A 480 2.12 34.71 -54.73
N GLN A 481 2.47 35.81 -55.40
CA GLN A 481 3.81 36.02 -55.94
C GLN A 481 4.86 36.29 -54.86
N ILE A 482 4.52 37.09 -53.85
CA ILE A 482 5.41 37.40 -52.71
C ILE A 482 5.79 36.12 -51.95
N VAL A 483 4.85 35.17 -51.80
CA VAL A 483 5.12 33.89 -51.11
C VAL A 483 5.96 32.93 -51.98
N ARG A 484 5.93 33.06 -53.31
CA ARG A 484 6.59 32.15 -54.27
C ARG A 484 8.07 32.51 -54.51
N ASN A 485 8.44 33.79 -54.39
CA ASN A 485 9.82 34.25 -54.48
C ASN A 485 10.47 34.29 -53.08
N LYS A 486 11.24 33.25 -52.75
CA LYS A 486 11.99 33.18 -51.47
C LYS A 486 13.37 33.87 -51.52
N ASP A 487 13.75 34.41 -52.67
CA ASP A 487 14.96 35.23 -52.84
C ASP A 487 14.60 36.71 -52.69
N PHE A 488 14.99 37.30 -51.56
CA PHE A 488 14.72 38.69 -51.18
C PHE A 488 15.42 39.76 -52.05
N ASN A 489 16.09 39.40 -53.14
CA ASN A 489 16.92 40.32 -53.93
C ASN A 489 16.47 40.54 -55.39
N LYS A 490 15.24 40.15 -55.74
CA LYS A 490 14.64 40.54 -57.03
C LYS A 490 13.36 41.34 -56.78
N GLU A 491 13.47 42.67 -56.87
CA GLU A 491 12.30 43.54 -57.00
C GLU A 491 11.53 43.15 -58.27
N SER A 492 10.32 42.64 -58.11
CA SER A 492 9.37 42.48 -59.21
C SER A 492 8.84 43.87 -59.61
N LYS A 493 9.46 44.49 -60.61
CA LYS A 493 9.02 45.74 -61.24
C LYS A 493 7.87 45.53 -62.23
N THR A 494 6.83 44.79 -61.84
CA THR A 494 5.60 44.66 -62.64
C THR A 494 4.42 45.21 -61.84
N LEU A 495 3.72 46.18 -62.43
CA LEU A 495 2.52 46.79 -61.84
C LEU A 495 1.36 45.79 -61.97
N LEU A 496 0.51 45.64 -60.96
CA LEU A 496 -0.66 44.73 -60.99
C LEU A 496 -1.54 44.94 -62.22
N ALA A 497 -1.68 46.20 -62.62
CA ALA A 497 -2.41 46.62 -63.81
C ALA A 497 -1.93 45.96 -65.11
N THR A 498 -0.66 45.52 -65.15
CA THR A 498 -0.07 44.88 -66.33
C THR A 498 -0.17 43.36 -66.31
N GLU A 499 -0.29 42.74 -65.14
CA GLU A 499 -0.34 41.27 -65.01
C GLU A 499 -1.77 40.73 -64.87
N ASN A 500 -2.62 41.41 -64.11
CA ASN A 500 -4.03 41.03 -63.96
C ASN A 500 -4.92 42.28 -63.84
N PRO A 501 -5.28 42.92 -64.96
CA PRO A 501 -6.11 44.14 -64.95
C PRO A 501 -7.57 43.91 -64.50
N ALA A 502 -7.98 42.66 -64.26
CA ALA A 502 -9.30 42.32 -63.73
C ALA A 502 -9.28 41.99 -62.23
N ASP A 503 -8.16 42.22 -61.54
CA ASP A 503 -8.06 42.05 -60.09
C ASP A 503 -8.87 43.15 -59.39
N LEU A 504 -9.64 42.76 -58.37
CA LEU A 504 -10.56 43.65 -57.65
C LEU A 504 -9.83 44.72 -56.83
N ALA A 505 -8.52 44.55 -56.62
CA ALA A 505 -7.64 45.45 -55.88
C ALA A 505 -7.13 46.67 -56.69
N MET A 506 -7.51 46.78 -57.98
CA MET A 506 -7.04 47.81 -58.90
C MET A 506 -7.97 49.02 -59.00
#